data_AF-A0A1H3VUW9-F1
#
_entry.id   AF-A0A1H3VUW9-F1
#
_cell.length_a   1.000
_cell.length_b   1.000
_cell.length_c   1.000
_cell.angle_alpha   90.00
_cell.angle_beta   90.00
_cell.angle_gamma   90.00
#
_symmetry.space_group_name_H-M   'P 1'
#
loop_
_entity.id
_entity.type
_entity.pdbx_description
1 polymer ?
#
loop_
_entity_poly.entity_id
_entity_poly.type
_entity_poly.pdbx_seq_one_letter_code
_entity_poly.pdbx_strand_id
1 'polypeptide(L)'
;MPVNMNVMQHQLVGAYISKLALHPDGRPSSVEGLLHGLAEFVNDALGVEAMTAVYDAGTRTWRIHGVIEMIGIEKDAALDYAWHTPKRITLRMPDPELLAEGRNLAIAFDAGRQGGRIYTHQFYYDYIRDSSYKMSNGDFLDSRIADYVFSSCR
;
A
#
# COMPACT_ATOMS: atom_id res chain seq x y z
N MET A 1 11.88 19.06 -5.86
CA MET A 1 12.60 17.77 -5.93
C MET A 1 11.56 16.68 -6.13
N PRO A 2 11.84 15.61 -6.89
CA PRO A 2 10.94 14.46 -6.99
C PRO A 2 10.77 13.83 -5.60
N VAL A 3 9.57 13.32 -5.31
CA VAL A 3 9.28 12.64 -4.05
C VAL A 3 9.74 11.20 -4.19
N ASN A 4 10.71 10.79 -3.37
CA ASN A 4 11.18 9.41 -3.39
C ASN A 4 10.44 8.61 -2.33
N MET A 5 9.86 7.48 -2.71
CA MET A 5 9.18 6.58 -1.78
C MET A 5 9.82 5.21 -1.79
N ASN A 6 10.03 4.67 -0.60
CA ASN A 6 10.49 3.31 -0.37
C ASN A 6 9.46 2.56 0.48
N VAL A 7 8.84 1.52 -0.08
CA VAL A 7 7.82 0.71 0.59
C VAL A 7 8.43 -0.63 0.96
N MET A 8 8.61 -0.86 2.26
CA MET A 8 9.21 -2.08 2.80
C MET A 8 8.16 -3.17 3.06
N GLN A 9 6.95 -2.79 3.48
CA GLN A 9 5.85 -3.72 3.80
C GLN A 9 4.66 -3.47 2.87
N HIS A 10 4.79 -3.89 1.61
CA HIS A 10 3.81 -3.61 0.55
C HIS A 10 2.40 -4.14 0.86
N GLN A 11 2.26 -5.25 1.59
CA GLN A 11 0.96 -5.83 1.95
C GLN A 11 0.17 -4.90 2.86
N LEU A 12 0.81 -4.42 3.94
CA LEU A 12 0.18 -3.52 4.92
C LEU A 12 -0.18 -2.18 4.29
N VAL A 13 0.74 -1.63 3.48
CA VAL A 13 0.48 -0.37 2.78
C VAL A 13 -0.63 -0.54 1.74
N GLY A 14 -0.59 -1.61 0.93
CA GLY A 14 -1.62 -1.92 -0.07
C GLY A 14 -3.01 -2.14 0.54
N ALA A 15 -3.09 -2.84 1.68
CA ALA A 15 -4.34 -3.05 2.41
C ALA A 15 -4.93 -1.73 2.95
N TYR A 16 -4.09 -0.84 3.49
CA TYR A 16 -4.53 0.47 3.97
C TYR A 16 -5.02 1.37 2.82
N ILE A 17 -4.28 1.43 1.71
CA ILE A 17 -4.71 2.18 0.51
C ILE A 17 -6.03 1.61 -0.05
N SER A 18 -6.19 0.28 -0.05
CA SER A 18 -7.45 -0.37 -0.44
C SER A 18 -8.62 0.03 0.45
N LYS A 19 -8.41 0.12 1.77
CA LYS A 19 -9.42 0.63 2.72
C LYS A 19 -9.83 2.06 2.36
N LEU A 20 -8.87 2.94 2.05
CA LEU A 20 -9.16 4.31 1.63
C LEU A 20 -9.88 4.40 0.28
N ALA A 21 -9.63 3.47 -0.65
CA ALA A 21 -10.33 3.41 -1.93
C ALA A 21 -11.82 3.11 -1.72
N LEU A 22 -12.12 2.09 -0.91
CA LEU A 22 -13.48 1.60 -0.65
C LEU A 22 -14.30 2.50 0.27
N HIS A 23 -13.65 3.35 1.08
CA HIS A 23 -14.31 4.25 2.04
C HIS A 23 -13.90 5.72 1.81
N PRO A 24 -14.48 6.39 0.80
CA PRO A 24 -14.07 7.74 0.39
C PRO A 24 -14.25 8.82 1.44
N ASP A 25 -15.28 8.70 2.30
CA ASP A 25 -15.60 9.72 3.32
C ASP A 25 -14.55 9.82 4.45
N GLY A 26 -13.68 8.82 4.58
CA GLY A 26 -12.64 8.73 5.62
C GLY A 26 -11.22 9.06 5.14
N ARG A 27 -11.07 9.65 3.94
CA ARG A 27 -9.74 9.88 3.37
C ARG A 27 -9.02 11.05 4.05
N PRO A 28 -7.77 10.86 4.53
CA PRO A 28 -6.98 11.95 5.09
C PRO A 28 -6.64 13.00 4.03
N SER A 29 -6.73 14.29 4.39
CA SER A 29 -6.47 15.42 3.50
C SER A 29 -4.99 15.84 3.43
N SER A 30 -4.13 15.27 4.27
CA SER A 30 -2.71 15.58 4.36
C SER A 30 -1.85 14.32 4.51
N VAL A 31 -0.58 14.43 4.11
CA VAL A 31 0.40 13.35 4.24
C VAL A 31 0.58 12.92 5.69
N GLU A 32 0.61 13.88 6.61
CA GLU A 32 0.62 13.62 8.06
C GLU A 32 -0.55 12.71 8.45
N GLY A 33 -1.78 13.07 8.05
CA GLY A 33 -2.96 12.26 8.34
C GLY A 33 -2.92 10.86 7.73
N LEU A 34 -2.41 10.73 6.50
CA LEU A 34 -2.23 9.44 5.84
C LEU A 34 -1.24 8.54 6.57
N LEU A 35 -0.10 9.08 7.00
CA LEU A 35 0.93 8.27 7.62
C LEU A 35 0.61 7.93 9.08
N HIS A 36 -0.03 8.83 9.82
CA HIS A 36 -0.56 8.48 11.13
C HIS A 36 -1.66 7.43 11.03
N GLY A 37 -2.62 7.59 10.09
CA GLY A 37 -3.65 6.60 9.88
C GLY A 37 -3.12 5.25 9.37
N LEU A 38 -2.05 5.25 8.58
CA LEU A 38 -1.33 4.03 8.17
C LEU A 38 -0.63 3.39 9.37
N ALA A 39 0.02 4.16 10.24
CA ALA A 39 0.68 3.64 11.44
C ALA A 39 -0.32 3.00 12.40
N GLU A 40 -1.47 3.66 12.63
CA GLU A 40 -2.59 3.12 13.41
C GLU A 40 -3.12 1.82 12.80
N PHE A 41 -3.38 1.80 11.48
CA PHE A 41 -3.83 0.60 10.80
C PHE A 41 -2.82 -0.55 10.94
N VAL A 42 -1.53 -0.28 10.83
CA VAL A 42 -0.46 -1.28 11.00
C VAL A 42 -0.43 -1.81 12.42
N ASN A 43 -0.54 -0.93 13.42
CA ASN A 43 -0.61 -1.30 14.83
C ASN A 43 -1.79 -2.24 15.09
N ASP A 44 -2.99 -1.88 14.61
CA ASP A 44 -4.20 -2.70 14.73
C ASP A 44 -4.03 -4.07 14.02
N ALA A 45 -3.49 -4.08 12.81
CA ALA A 45 -3.32 -5.29 12.01
C ALA A 45 -2.29 -6.26 12.62
N LEU A 46 -1.25 -5.74 13.27
CA LEU A 46 -0.19 -6.52 13.88
C LEU A 46 -0.42 -6.79 15.38
N GLY A 47 -1.43 -6.17 15.99
CA GLY A 47 -1.70 -6.27 17.42
C GLY A 47 -0.59 -5.67 18.30
N VAL A 48 0.07 -4.60 17.83
CA VAL A 48 1.16 -3.91 18.53
C VAL A 48 0.85 -2.41 18.64
N GLU A 49 1.36 -1.72 19.66
CA GLU A 49 1.16 -0.26 19.83
C GLU A 49 2.44 0.55 19.51
N ALA A 50 3.38 -0.03 18.76
CA ALA A 50 4.75 0.49 18.69
C ALA A 50 5.03 1.36 17.45
N MET A 51 4.27 1.23 16.37
CA MET A 51 4.57 1.93 15.12
C MET A 51 4.04 3.36 15.18
N THR A 52 4.91 4.32 14.88
CA THR A 52 4.55 5.74 14.77
C THR A 52 5.12 6.32 13.48
N ALA A 53 4.37 7.26 12.89
CA ALA A 53 4.87 8.08 11.81
C ALA A 53 5.75 9.20 12.38
N VAL A 54 6.96 9.34 11.85
CA VAL A 54 7.94 10.34 12.28
C VAL A 54 8.32 11.22 11.11
N TYR A 55 8.34 12.53 11.33
CA TYR A 55 8.82 13.52 10.36
C TYR A 55 10.19 14.05 10.75
N ASP A 56 11.13 14.00 9.81
CA ASP A 56 12.45 14.62 9.88
C ASP A 56 12.44 15.90 9.04
N ALA A 57 12.48 17.05 9.70
CA ALA A 57 12.48 18.36 9.04
C ALA A 57 13.78 18.66 8.29
N GLY A 58 14.91 18.09 8.72
CA GLY A 58 16.22 18.31 8.09
C GLY A 58 16.29 17.66 6.71
N THR A 59 15.71 16.46 6.57
CA THR A 59 15.67 15.73 5.31
C THR A 59 14.31 15.77 4.60
N ARG A 60 13.34 16.48 5.16
CA ARG A 60 11.95 16.54 4.67
C ARG A 60 11.38 15.14 4.41
N THR A 61 11.54 14.28 5.41
CA THR A 61 11.28 12.85 5.29
C THR A 61 10.23 12.42 6.28
N TRP A 62 9.22 11.73 5.79
CA TRP A 62 8.31 10.97 6.63
C TRP A 62 8.72 9.50 6.65
N ARG A 63 8.64 8.85 7.81
CA ARG A 63 8.92 7.43 7.96
C ARG A 63 8.00 6.75 8.95
N ILE A 64 7.63 5.51 8.62
CA ILE A 64 7.13 4.50 9.55
C ILE A 64 8.17 3.38 9.50
N HIS A 65 8.92 3.19 10.57
CA HIS A 65 10.07 2.29 10.58
C HIS A 65 9.69 0.88 10.14
N GLY A 66 10.42 0.34 9.17
CA GLY A 66 10.16 -0.99 8.62
C GLY A 66 8.92 -1.11 7.73
N VAL A 67 8.16 -0.03 7.48
CA VAL A 67 6.94 -0.05 6.66
C VAL A 67 7.08 0.80 5.40
N ILE A 68 7.33 2.11 5.55
CA ILE A 68 7.42 3.06 4.43
C ILE A 68 8.31 4.26 4.80
N GLU A 69 9.03 4.79 3.82
CA GLU A 69 9.74 6.06 3.89
C GLU A 69 9.42 6.93 2.67
N MET A 70 9.10 8.21 2.88
CA MET A 70 8.82 9.22 1.86
C MET A 70 9.76 10.41 2.03
N ILE A 71 10.59 10.70 1.04
CA ILE A 71 11.65 11.72 1.09
C ILE A 71 11.29 12.88 0.15
N GLY A 72 11.57 14.11 0.58
CA GLY A 72 11.38 15.32 -0.23
C GLY A 72 9.96 15.88 -0.18
N ILE A 73 9.23 15.63 0.90
CA ILE A 73 7.82 15.97 1.10
C ILE A 73 7.67 16.93 2.27
N GLU A 74 6.83 17.96 2.14
CA GLU A 74 6.53 18.85 3.28
C GLU A 74 5.69 18.09 4.32
N LYS A 75 5.84 18.48 5.59
CA LYS A 75 5.16 17.83 6.72
C LYS A 75 3.65 17.74 6.48
N ASP A 76 3.05 18.86 6.10
CA ASP A 76 1.62 19.09 5.93
C ASP A 76 1.21 19.12 4.45
N ALA A 77 2.02 18.55 3.55
CA ALA A 77 1.69 18.49 2.13
C ALA A 77 0.27 17.92 1.93
N ALA A 78 -0.54 18.65 1.16
CA ALA A 78 -1.90 18.26 0.87
C ALA A 78 -1.91 16.97 0.05
N LEU A 79 -2.85 16.08 0.37
CA LEU A 79 -3.11 14.88 -0.42
C LEU A 79 -4.20 15.13 -1.43
N ASP A 80 -3.98 14.60 -2.63
CA ASP A 80 -4.94 14.61 -3.71
C ASP A 80 -5.12 13.18 -4.21
N TYR A 81 -6.36 12.69 -4.13
CA TYR A 81 -6.72 11.35 -4.56
C TYR A 81 -7.19 11.43 -6.00
N ALA A 82 -6.24 11.48 -6.93
CA ALA A 82 -6.59 11.58 -8.34
C ALA A 82 -6.69 10.21 -8.99
N TRP A 83 -7.71 10.06 -9.83
CA TRP A 83 -7.73 9.07 -10.89
C TRP A 83 -7.00 9.72 -12.08
N HIS A 84 -5.69 9.47 -12.17
CA HIS A 84 -4.74 9.96 -13.18
C HIS A 84 -4.65 11.49 -13.39
N THR A 85 -3.62 12.19 -12.87
CA THR A 85 -3.11 13.46 -13.45
C THR A 85 -1.69 13.83 -12.93
N PRO A 86 -0.97 14.82 -13.54
CA PRO A 86 0.50 14.86 -13.53
C PRO A 86 1.24 15.98 -12.76
N LYS A 87 0.69 16.65 -11.71
CA LYS A 87 1.38 17.82 -11.08
C LYS A 87 1.45 17.86 -9.54
N ARG A 88 1.08 16.80 -8.83
CA ARG A 88 1.07 16.73 -7.35
C ARG A 88 1.50 15.33 -6.89
N ILE A 89 1.63 15.12 -5.59
CA ILE A 89 1.73 13.76 -5.04
C ILE A 89 0.38 13.11 -5.24
N THR A 90 0.26 12.43 -6.36
CA THR A 90 -0.95 11.74 -6.76
C THR A 90 -0.90 10.32 -6.25
N LEU A 91 -1.71 10.03 -5.23
CA LEU A 91 -2.01 8.65 -4.85
C LEU A 91 -3.07 8.12 -5.83
N ARG A 92 -2.64 7.29 -6.78
CA ARG A 92 -3.55 6.64 -7.72
C ARG A 92 -4.29 5.52 -7.01
N MET A 93 -5.54 5.78 -6.65
CA MET A 93 -6.39 4.75 -6.05
C MET A 93 -6.89 3.81 -7.15
N PRO A 94 -6.89 2.48 -6.94
CA PRO A 94 -7.60 1.56 -7.82
C PRO A 94 -9.12 1.86 -7.79
N ASP A 95 -9.81 1.54 -8.88
CA ASP A 95 -11.26 1.63 -8.96
C ASP A 95 -11.90 0.75 -7.85
N PRO A 96 -12.78 1.30 -6.99
CA PRO A 96 -13.38 0.56 -5.88
C PRO A 96 -14.14 -0.71 -6.31
N GLU A 97 -14.85 -0.67 -7.45
CA GLU A 97 -15.63 -1.80 -7.94
C GLU A 97 -14.70 -2.91 -8.46
N LEU A 98 -13.67 -2.54 -9.24
CA LEU A 98 -12.66 -3.49 -9.72
C LEU A 98 -11.83 -4.08 -8.58
N LEU A 99 -11.55 -3.29 -7.55
CA LEU A 99 -10.86 -3.76 -6.34
C LEU A 99 -11.70 -4.78 -5.57
N ALA A 100 -12.99 -4.50 -5.39
CA ALA A 100 -13.92 -5.42 -4.74
C ALA A 100 -14.07 -6.73 -5.53
N GLU A 101 -14.21 -6.65 -6.86
CA GLU A 101 -14.26 -7.82 -7.74
C GLU A 101 -12.95 -8.64 -7.68
N GLY A 102 -11.79 -7.96 -7.77
CA GLY A 102 -10.49 -8.60 -7.67
C GLY A 102 -10.27 -9.32 -6.33
N ARG A 103 -10.72 -8.73 -5.22
CA ARG A 103 -10.68 -9.38 -3.90
C ARG A 103 -11.60 -10.60 -3.83
N ASN A 104 -12.82 -10.49 -4.33
CA ASN A 104 -13.76 -11.62 -4.37
C ASN A 104 -13.21 -12.79 -5.20
N LEU A 105 -12.58 -12.49 -6.34
CA LEU A 105 -11.90 -13.48 -7.18
C LEU A 105 -10.69 -14.09 -6.47
N ALA A 106 -9.83 -13.29 -5.84
CA ALA A 106 -8.67 -13.79 -5.08
C ALA A 106 -9.10 -14.75 -3.96
N ILE A 107 -10.13 -14.38 -3.19
CA ILE A 107 -10.73 -15.22 -2.14
C ILE A 107 -11.29 -16.52 -2.73
N ALA A 108 -12.01 -16.45 -3.87
CA ALA A 108 -12.56 -17.63 -4.53
C ALA A 108 -11.45 -18.59 -5.02
N PHE A 109 -10.34 -18.06 -5.55
CA PHE A 109 -9.20 -18.87 -5.98
C PHE A 109 -8.42 -19.48 -4.81
N ASP A 110 -8.29 -18.75 -3.70
CA ASP A 110 -7.68 -19.26 -2.47
C ASP A 110 -8.54 -20.39 -1.86
N ALA A 111 -9.86 -20.23 -1.82
CA ALA A 111 -10.81 -21.26 -1.37
C ALA A 111 -10.80 -22.52 -2.28
N GLY A 112 -10.56 -22.35 -3.57
CA GLY A 112 -10.41 -23.43 -4.55
C GLY A 112 -9.09 -24.21 -4.48
N ARG A 113 -8.22 -23.94 -3.48
CA ARG A 113 -6.87 -24.52 -3.33
C ARG A 113 -5.93 -24.25 -4.52
N GLN A 114 -6.15 -23.16 -5.26
CA GLN A 114 -5.28 -22.70 -6.35
C GLN A 114 -4.48 -21.45 -5.95
N GLY A 115 -3.90 -21.46 -4.75
CA GLY A 115 -3.06 -20.36 -4.24
C GLY A 115 -1.90 -20.03 -5.19
N GLY A 116 -1.84 -18.79 -5.65
CA GLY A 116 -0.72 -18.18 -6.38
C GLY A 116 -0.58 -18.54 -7.88
N ARG A 117 -1.25 -19.58 -8.39
CA ARG A 117 -0.95 -20.15 -9.72
C ARG A 117 -1.47 -19.34 -10.92
N ILE A 118 -2.42 -18.44 -10.69
CA ILE A 118 -3.14 -17.72 -11.76
C ILE A 118 -2.54 -16.33 -12.01
N TYR A 119 -2.02 -15.67 -10.97
CA TYR A 119 -1.60 -14.26 -11.05
C TYR A 119 -0.09 -14.05 -10.95
N THR A 120 0.71 -15.05 -10.55
CA THR A 120 2.18 -14.95 -10.56
C THR A 120 2.78 -15.63 -11.79
N HIS A 121 3.71 -14.95 -12.46
CA HIS A 121 4.56 -15.59 -13.47
C HIS A 121 5.33 -16.74 -12.79
N GLN A 122 5.43 -17.90 -13.43
CA GLN A 122 5.94 -19.15 -12.84
C GLN A 122 7.28 -19.00 -12.10
N PHE A 123 8.13 -18.07 -12.56
CA PHE A 123 9.39 -17.69 -11.93
C PHE A 123 9.26 -17.15 -10.48
N TYR A 124 8.31 -16.24 -10.22
CA TYR A 124 8.07 -15.70 -8.87
C TYR A 124 7.36 -16.71 -7.97
N TYR A 125 6.48 -17.52 -8.56
CA TYR A 125 5.82 -18.63 -7.88
C TYR A 125 6.87 -19.60 -7.30
N ASP A 126 7.85 -20.02 -8.10
CA ASP A 126 8.87 -20.99 -7.70
C ASP A 126 9.86 -20.41 -6.66
N TYR A 127 10.16 -19.12 -6.71
CA TYR A 127 11.02 -18.44 -5.72
C TYR A 127 10.35 -18.33 -4.33
N ILE A 128 9.03 -18.17 -4.28
CA ILE A 128 8.26 -17.98 -3.04
C ILE A 128 7.83 -19.33 -2.44
N ARG A 129 7.65 -20.37 -3.26
CA ARG A 129 7.14 -21.69 -2.87
C ARG A 129 8.06 -22.49 -1.94
N ASP A 130 9.37 -22.23 -2.00
CA ASP A 130 10.38 -22.90 -1.15
C ASP A 130 10.62 -22.19 0.20
N SER A 131 9.92 -21.08 0.44
CA SER A 131 9.85 -20.48 1.76
C SER A 131 8.74 -21.12 2.60
N SER A 132 8.87 -21.08 3.92
CA SER A 132 7.84 -21.54 4.86
C SER A 132 6.51 -20.77 4.76
N TYR A 133 6.48 -19.66 4.02
CA TYR A 133 5.33 -18.79 3.84
C TYR A 133 4.93 -18.71 2.36
N LYS A 134 3.89 -19.46 1.97
CA LYS A 134 3.32 -19.40 0.62
C LYS A 134 2.36 -18.21 0.55
N MET A 135 2.75 -17.17 -0.18
CA MET A 135 1.93 -15.97 -0.41
C MET A 135 0.58 -16.33 -1.07
N SER A 136 -0.53 -15.84 -0.52
CA SER A 136 -1.88 -16.05 -1.06
C SER A 136 -2.16 -15.20 -2.31
N ASN A 137 -3.25 -15.46 -3.04
CA ASN A 137 -3.63 -14.58 -4.16
C ASN A 137 -3.99 -13.18 -3.66
N GLY A 138 -4.58 -13.06 -2.46
CA GLY A 138 -4.84 -11.78 -1.79
C GLY A 138 -3.56 -10.98 -1.51
N ASP A 139 -2.55 -11.65 -0.95
CA ASP A 139 -1.26 -11.01 -0.65
C ASP A 139 -0.54 -10.49 -1.91
N PHE A 140 -0.67 -11.22 -3.02
CA PHE A 140 -0.13 -10.78 -4.32
C PHE A 140 -0.93 -9.61 -4.90
N LEU A 141 -2.26 -9.65 -4.82
CA LEU A 141 -3.11 -8.54 -5.27
C LEU A 141 -2.78 -7.26 -4.51
N ASP A 142 -2.64 -7.34 -3.18
CA ASP A 142 -2.30 -6.19 -2.34
C ASP A 142 -0.88 -5.66 -2.64
N SER A 143 0.09 -6.53 -2.99
CA SER A 143 1.42 -6.07 -3.44
C SER A 143 1.37 -5.30 -4.76
N ARG A 144 0.55 -5.76 -5.72
CA ARG A 144 0.36 -5.08 -7.01
C ARG A 144 -0.37 -3.75 -6.87
N ILE A 145 -1.30 -3.64 -5.92
CA ILE A 145 -1.96 -2.38 -5.59
C ILE A 145 -0.94 -1.38 -5.05
N ALA A 146 -0.07 -1.80 -4.13
CA ALA A 146 1.02 -0.93 -3.65
C ALA A 146 1.92 -0.50 -4.81
N ASP A 147 2.41 -1.43 -5.64
CA ASP A 147 3.23 -1.09 -6.82
C ASP A 147 2.52 -0.11 -7.77
N TYR A 148 1.22 -0.32 -8.03
CA TYR A 148 0.43 0.54 -8.92
C TYR A 148 0.27 1.97 -8.37
N VAL A 149 0.02 2.09 -7.07
CA VAL A 149 -0.16 3.39 -6.39
C VAL A 149 1.17 4.16 -6.34
N PHE A 150 2.30 3.47 -6.13
CA PHE A 150 3.59 4.12 -5.82
C PHE A 150 4.57 4.22 -6.99
N SER A 151 4.43 3.41 -8.05
CA SER A 151 5.31 3.48 -9.24
C SER A 151 5.21 4.78 -10.04
N SER A 152 4.15 5.58 -9.84
CA SER A 152 3.93 6.85 -10.55
C SER A 152 4.43 8.11 -9.83
N CYS A 153 5.09 7.99 -8.67
CA CYS A 153 5.60 9.14 -7.92
C CYS A 153 7.06 9.53 -8.25
N ARG A 154 7.65 8.95 -9.30
CA ARG A 154 8.96 9.33 -9.82
C ARG A 154 8.95 10.67 -10.53
#